data_AF-A0A2V6R7V7-F1
#
_entry.id   AF-A0A2V6R7V7-F1
#
_cell.length_a   1.000
_cell.length_b   1.000
_cell.length_c   1.000
_cell.angle_alpha   90.00
_cell.angle_beta   90.00
_cell.angle_gamma   90.00
#
_symmetry.space_group_name_H-M   'P 1'
#
loop_
_entity.id
_entity.type
_entity.pdbx_description
1 polymer ?
#
loop_
_entity_poly.entity_id
_entity_poly.type
_entity_poly.pdbx_seq_one_letter_code
_entity_poly.pdbx_strand_id
1 'polypeptide(L)'
;MFGDLFAPWVRSEPLEFLCIPALMWAAFRYRQRGAATSLAVLAGIAVWGTLHGAGPFVRETQNESLLLLQAFLVTLALTILPLAAVVRERARAEEGLARLAAIVESSDDAIIGKALDGTITSWNRGAERLYGYAAREVIGWPIALIIPRELDHELPTILDRLERGERIDNRETVRMRRDGRRIDVSITVSPTRDPYGGIAGAASIARDIGHRREVEIARRERDVLRSVAGLTAAVGHEINNPLAVVMGQAQLLARQVGGNERRRIDEMLDAVERIREILERMKHINKIVLLDGSEPMPAVLDRTESGAPPALGERA
;
A
#
# COMPACT_ATOMS: atom_id res chain seq x y z
N MET A 1 28.74 61.31 23.78
CA MET A 1 28.65 62.08 22.53
C MET A 1 27.83 61.30 21.49
N PHE A 2 26.56 61.01 21.79
CA PHE A 2 25.57 60.42 20.86
C PHE A 2 24.13 60.72 21.36
N GLY A 3 23.95 61.85 22.06
CA GLY A 3 22.69 62.18 22.76
C GLY A 3 21.59 62.75 21.89
N ASP A 4 21.90 63.20 20.66
CA ASP A 4 21.00 64.03 19.86
C ASP A 4 20.69 63.47 18.45
N LEU A 5 20.89 62.17 18.21
CA LEU A 5 20.54 61.57 16.91
C LEU A 5 19.04 61.28 16.73
N PHE A 6 18.23 61.44 17.78
CA PHE A 6 16.78 61.27 17.70
C PHE A 6 16.10 62.59 18.04
N ALA A 7 15.68 63.27 16.99
CA ALA A 7 15.04 64.57 17.07
C ALA A 7 13.69 64.55 17.83
N PRO A 8 13.27 65.69 18.42
CA PRO A 8 12.17 65.78 19.40
C PRO A 8 10.76 65.45 18.87
N TRP A 9 10.59 65.16 17.57
CA TRP A 9 9.33 64.77 16.95
C TRP A 9 8.93 63.29 17.13
N VAL A 10 9.73 62.48 17.82
CA VAL A 10 9.36 61.09 18.17
C VAL A 10 8.32 61.02 19.33
N ARG A 11 7.89 62.17 19.87
CA ARG A 11 7.08 62.24 21.10
C ARG A 11 5.56 62.02 20.93
N SER A 12 5.03 61.71 19.75
CA SER A 12 3.57 61.48 19.61
C SER A 12 3.20 60.60 18.40
N GLU A 13 2.98 59.29 18.65
CA GLU A 13 2.27 58.25 17.85
C GLU A 13 2.78 57.95 16.40
N PRO A 14 2.81 56.69 15.85
CA PRO A 14 2.63 55.33 16.36
C PRO A 14 3.88 54.45 16.10
N LEU A 15 5.10 54.95 16.38
CA LEU A 15 6.34 54.17 16.16
C LEU A 15 6.45 52.93 17.08
N GLU A 16 5.71 52.91 18.18
CA GLU A 16 5.60 51.79 19.13
C GLU A 16 5.16 50.48 18.45
N PHE A 17 4.31 50.59 17.42
CA PHE A 17 3.70 49.44 16.73
C PHE A 17 4.53 48.91 15.55
N LEU A 18 5.65 49.56 15.18
CA LEU A 18 6.51 49.12 14.07
C LEU A 18 7.11 47.73 14.32
N CYS A 19 7.18 47.30 15.58
CA CYS A 19 7.65 45.97 15.94
C CYS A 19 6.63 44.85 15.71
N ILE A 20 5.33 45.15 15.60
CA ILE A 20 4.28 44.15 15.41
C ILE A 20 4.49 43.36 14.10
N PRO A 21 4.69 43.99 12.92
CA PRO A 21 4.96 43.25 11.69
C PRO A 21 6.19 42.34 11.75
N ALA A 22 7.26 42.78 12.41
CA ALA A 22 8.48 41.98 12.58
C ALA A 22 8.25 40.77 13.50
N LEU A 23 7.47 40.96 14.57
CA LEU A 23 7.11 39.88 15.50
C LEU A 23 6.10 38.91 14.88
N MET A 24 5.15 39.41 14.08
CA MET A 24 4.27 38.57 13.27
C MET A 24 5.08 37.72 12.29
N TRP A 25 6.00 38.34 11.55
CA TRP A 25 6.90 37.61 10.65
C TRP A 25 7.72 36.55 11.39
N ALA A 26 8.25 36.88 12.58
CA ALA A 26 8.98 35.93 13.42
C ALA A 26 8.08 34.77 13.90
N ALA A 27 6.81 35.05 14.23
CA ALA A 27 5.83 34.03 14.60
C ALA A 27 5.51 33.07 13.45
N PHE A 28 5.42 33.56 12.22
CA PHE A 28 5.27 32.72 11.03
C PHE A 28 6.53 31.91 10.71
N ARG A 29 7.73 32.49 10.89
CA ARG A 29 8.99 31.89 10.39
C ARG A 29 9.68 30.94 11.37
N TYR A 30 9.68 31.25 12.67
CA TYR A 30 10.57 30.61 13.66
C TYR A 30 9.86 29.72 14.69
N ARG A 31 8.61 29.29 14.40
CA ARG A 31 7.76 28.52 15.34
C ARG A 31 7.50 29.30 16.65
N GLN A 32 6.69 28.71 17.54
CA GLN A 32 6.26 29.35 18.80
C GLN A 32 7.43 29.78 19.72
N ARG A 33 8.54 29.02 19.74
CA ARG A 33 9.72 29.36 20.56
C ARG A 33 10.47 30.58 20.00
N GLY A 34 10.49 30.77 18.68
CA GLY A 34 11.08 31.95 18.03
C GLY A 34 10.27 33.23 18.28
N ALA A 35 8.94 33.13 18.27
CA ALA A 35 8.06 34.26 18.62
C ALA A 35 8.26 34.72 20.07
N ALA A 36 8.28 33.77 21.01
CA ALA A 36 8.46 34.05 22.43
C ALA A 36 9.85 34.64 22.75
N THR A 37 10.90 34.13 22.11
CA THR A 37 12.26 34.66 22.27
C THR A 37 12.40 36.05 21.66
N SER A 38 11.83 36.29 20.47
CA SER A 38 11.81 37.63 19.85
C SER A 38 11.05 38.64 20.70
N LEU A 39 9.90 38.23 21.27
CA LEU A 39 9.13 39.03 22.22
C LEU A 39 9.95 39.36 23.48
N ALA A 40 10.64 38.37 24.07
CA ALA A 40 11.46 38.56 25.26
C ALA A 40 12.64 39.51 25.01
N VAL A 41 13.31 39.39 23.85
CA VAL A 41 14.40 40.29 23.46
C VAL A 41 13.88 41.72 23.28
N LEU A 42 12.76 41.88 22.57
CA LEU A 42 12.16 43.19 22.34
C LEU A 42 11.68 43.83 23.65
N ALA A 43 11.10 43.03 24.54
CA ALA A 43 10.73 43.48 25.89
C ALA A 43 11.95 43.95 26.68
N GLY A 44 13.06 43.22 26.64
CA GLY A 44 14.31 43.61 27.30
C GLY A 44 14.87 44.94 26.80
N ILE A 45 14.88 45.15 25.48
CA ILE A 45 15.32 46.42 24.86
C ILE A 45 14.40 47.57 25.27
N ALA A 46 13.08 47.35 25.24
CA ALA A 46 12.08 48.36 25.62
C ALA A 46 12.19 48.75 27.10
N VAL A 47 12.37 47.78 27.99
CA VAL A 47 12.60 48.02 29.44
C VAL A 47 13.88 48.81 29.66
N TRP A 48 15.00 48.39 29.05
CA TRP A 48 16.29 49.08 29.19
C TRP A 48 16.22 50.54 28.73
N GLY A 49 15.65 50.78 27.54
CA GLY A 49 15.50 52.14 27.00
C GLY A 49 14.68 53.03 27.92
N THR A 50 13.52 52.54 28.36
CA THR A 50 12.59 53.30 29.23
C THR A 50 13.25 53.67 30.56
N LEU A 51 14.04 52.76 31.17
CA LEU A 51 14.78 53.04 32.41
C LEU A 51 15.87 54.11 32.25
N HIS A 52 16.44 54.25 31.06
CA HIS A 52 17.46 55.26 30.75
C HIS A 52 16.88 56.56 30.19
N GLY A 53 15.55 56.74 30.25
CA GLY A 53 14.87 57.95 29.77
C GLY A 53 14.87 58.08 28.24
N ALA A 54 15.06 56.97 27.52
CA ALA A 54 15.05 56.92 26.05
C ALA A 54 13.93 56.03 25.51
N GLY A 55 13.41 56.37 24.33
CA GLY A 55 12.41 55.56 23.64
C GLY A 55 10.97 56.01 23.86
N PRO A 56 10.02 55.28 23.25
CA PRO A 56 8.67 55.80 23.03
C PRO A 56 7.78 55.76 24.27
N PHE A 57 8.12 54.91 25.25
CA PHE A 57 7.35 54.73 26.48
C PHE A 57 7.67 55.75 27.57
N VAL A 58 8.64 56.65 27.36
CA VAL A 58 9.04 57.67 28.34
C VAL A 58 7.96 58.75 28.44
N ARG A 59 7.55 59.06 29.67
CA ARG A 59 6.55 60.06 30.05
C ARG A 59 7.11 61.00 31.13
N GLU A 60 6.31 61.97 31.56
CA GLU A 60 6.73 62.97 32.55
C GLU A 60 7.09 62.34 33.90
N THR A 61 6.38 61.28 34.29
CA THR A 61 6.69 60.50 35.48
C THR A 61 7.18 59.08 35.15
N GLN A 62 8.02 58.54 36.04
CA GLN A 62 8.53 57.17 35.91
C GLN A 62 7.39 56.13 35.99
N ASN A 63 6.37 56.38 36.82
CA ASN A 63 5.24 55.48 36.98
C ASN A 63 4.37 55.41 35.71
N GLU A 64 4.10 56.54 35.07
CA GLU A 64 3.37 56.57 33.78
C GLU A 64 4.15 55.84 32.68
N SER A 65 5.47 56.00 32.66
CA SER A 65 6.34 55.32 31.69
C SER A 65 6.29 53.79 31.85
N LEU A 66 6.37 53.31 33.11
CA LEU A 66 6.30 51.89 33.42
C LEU A 66 4.91 51.31 33.17
N LEU A 67 3.83 52.04 33.48
CA LEU A 67 2.46 51.61 33.21
C LEU A 67 2.19 51.45 31.71
N LEU A 68 2.65 52.41 30.89
CA LEU A 68 2.50 52.34 29.44
C LEU A 68 3.31 51.18 28.85
N LEU A 69 4.56 51.02 29.28
CA LEU A 69 5.40 49.89 28.87
C LEU A 69 4.76 48.55 29.25
N GLN A 70 4.24 48.43 30.47
CA GLN A 70 3.58 47.22 30.93
C GLN A 70 2.32 46.93 30.10
N ALA A 71 1.48 47.94 29.86
CA ALA A 71 0.28 47.80 29.03
C ALA A 71 0.62 47.36 27.59
N PHE A 72 1.69 47.93 27.02
CA PHE A 72 2.19 47.55 25.71
C PHE A 72 2.68 46.10 25.68
N LEU A 73 3.53 45.70 26.62
CA LEU A 73 4.08 44.33 26.68
C LEU A 73 3.00 43.28 26.91
N VAL A 74 1.99 43.57 27.75
CA VAL A 74 0.85 42.68 27.97
C VAL A 74 0.02 42.54 26.70
N THR A 75 -0.32 43.65 26.04
CA THR A 75 -1.06 43.64 24.76
C THR A 75 -0.29 42.87 23.68
N LEU A 76 1.03 43.06 23.62
CA LEU A 76 1.92 42.40 22.67
C LEU A 76 2.00 40.88 22.92
N ALA A 77 2.11 40.48 24.20
CA ALA A 77 2.10 39.07 24.58
C ALA A 77 0.74 38.39 24.30
N LEU A 78 -0.37 39.07 24.61
CA LEU A 78 -1.74 38.58 24.38
C LEU A 78 -2.08 38.45 22.90
N THR A 79 -1.46 39.22 22.02
CA THR A 79 -1.70 39.14 20.58
C THR A 79 -0.80 38.13 19.88
N ILE A 80 0.50 38.13 20.18
CA ILE A 80 1.48 37.31 19.45
C ILE A 80 1.48 35.84 19.90
N LEU A 81 1.34 35.57 21.21
CA LEU A 81 1.44 34.18 21.70
C LEU A 81 0.27 33.30 21.21
N PRO A 82 -1.00 33.74 21.26
CA PRO A 82 -2.11 32.97 20.69
C PRO A 82 -2.01 32.83 19.18
N LEU A 83 -1.61 33.89 18.46
CA LEU A 83 -1.39 33.82 17.02
C LEU A 83 -0.34 32.76 16.66
N ALA A 84 0.80 32.77 17.36
CA ALA A 84 1.86 31.78 17.16
C ALA A 84 1.39 30.34 17.50
N ALA A 85 0.50 30.19 18.48
CA ALA A 85 -0.09 28.90 18.83
C ALA A 85 -1.03 28.39 17.71
N VAL A 86 -1.93 29.22 17.20
CA VAL A 86 -2.87 28.86 16.12
C VAL A 86 -2.13 28.51 14.83
N VAL A 87 -1.12 29.30 14.46
CA VAL A 87 -0.28 29.01 13.27
C VAL A 87 0.43 27.67 13.41
N ARG A 88 0.97 27.36 14.60
CA ARG A 88 1.63 26.08 14.89
C ARG A 88 0.65 24.91 14.82
N GLU A 89 -0.56 25.08 15.34
CA GLU A 89 -1.58 24.04 15.33
C GLU A 89 -2.01 23.71 13.89
N ARG A 90 -2.25 24.73 13.05
CA ARG A 90 -2.52 24.53 11.62
C ARG A 90 -1.37 23.84 10.89
N ALA A 91 -0.14 24.31 11.08
CA ALA A 91 1.02 23.71 10.44
C ALA A 91 1.21 22.23 10.82
N ARG A 92 0.94 21.86 12.08
CA ARG A 92 0.98 20.47 12.54
C ARG A 92 -0.14 19.62 11.93
N ALA A 93 -1.35 20.17 11.81
CA ALA A 93 -2.45 19.49 11.16
C ALA A 93 -2.14 19.23 9.68
N GLU A 94 -1.60 20.23 8.98
CA GLU A 94 -1.14 20.11 7.59
C GLU A 94 -0.01 19.10 7.43
N GLU A 95 1.02 19.12 8.30
CA GLU A 95 2.09 18.11 8.31
C GLU A 95 1.53 16.69 8.53
N GLY A 96 0.56 16.54 9.43
CA GLY A 96 -0.12 15.26 9.67
C GLY A 96 -0.89 14.76 8.44
N LEU A 97 -1.66 15.63 7.80
CA LEU A 97 -2.40 15.31 6.57
C LEU A 97 -1.44 14.96 5.43
N ALA A 98 -0.37 15.74 5.24
CA ALA A 98 0.65 15.47 4.23
C ALA A 98 1.33 14.12 4.45
N ARG A 99 1.61 13.76 5.71
CA ARG A 99 2.16 12.43 6.04
C ARG A 99 1.19 11.30 5.71
N LEU A 100 -0.09 11.44 6.06
CA LEU A 100 -1.11 10.45 5.73
C LEU A 100 -1.30 10.32 4.21
N ALA A 101 -1.32 11.43 3.49
CA ALA A 101 -1.39 11.44 2.03
C ALA A 101 -0.17 10.73 1.42
N ALA A 102 1.05 11.01 1.92
CA ALA A 102 2.26 10.35 1.45
C ALA A 102 2.21 8.83 1.68
N ILE A 103 1.68 8.38 2.83
CA ILE A 103 1.48 6.94 3.10
C ILE A 103 0.53 6.32 2.08
N VAL A 104 -0.62 6.94 1.84
CA VAL A 104 -1.61 6.48 0.84
C VAL A 104 -1.03 6.45 -0.57
N GLU A 105 -0.27 7.48 -0.97
CA GLU A 105 0.37 7.57 -2.29
C GLU A 105 1.52 6.58 -2.49
N SER A 106 2.21 6.20 -1.41
CA SER A 106 3.28 5.21 -1.46
C SER A 106 2.80 3.76 -1.50
N SER A 107 1.51 3.51 -1.24
CA SER A 107 0.93 2.17 -1.23
C SER A 107 0.98 1.52 -2.62
N ASP A 108 1.26 0.21 -2.63
CA ASP A 108 1.11 -0.64 -3.82
C ASP A 108 -0.34 -1.06 -4.06
N ASP A 109 -1.13 -1.19 -2.99
CA ASP A 109 -2.56 -1.40 -3.12
C ASP A 109 -3.22 -0.13 -3.70
N ALA A 110 -4.22 -0.35 -4.53
CA ALA A 110 -5.06 0.72 -5.06
C ALA A 110 -6.01 1.20 -3.96
N ILE A 111 -5.93 2.49 -3.63
CA ILE A 111 -6.76 3.15 -2.62
C ILE A 111 -7.59 4.22 -3.33
N ILE A 112 -8.91 4.08 -3.24
CA ILE A 112 -9.88 4.88 -3.98
C ILE A 112 -10.93 5.44 -3.02
N GLY A 113 -11.08 6.76 -3.00
CA GLY A 113 -12.19 7.43 -2.33
C GLY A 113 -13.34 7.65 -3.29
N LYS A 114 -14.58 7.51 -2.79
CA LYS A 114 -15.79 7.83 -3.54
C LYS A 114 -16.87 8.43 -2.65
N ALA A 115 -17.70 9.28 -3.24
CA ALA A 115 -18.94 9.74 -2.64
C ALA A 115 -20.00 8.62 -2.62
N LEU A 116 -21.13 8.87 -1.94
CA LEU A 116 -22.22 7.89 -1.79
C LEU A 116 -22.90 7.52 -3.11
N ASP A 117 -22.84 8.40 -4.11
CA ASP A 117 -23.33 8.15 -5.47
C ASP A 117 -22.34 7.32 -6.32
N GLY A 118 -21.18 6.95 -5.76
CA GLY A 118 -20.13 6.22 -6.46
C GLY A 118 -19.18 7.11 -7.27
N THR A 119 -19.30 8.44 -7.19
CA THR A 119 -18.37 9.38 -7.84
C THR A 119 -17.00 9.31 -7.19
N ILE A 120 -15.94 9.13 -7.97
CA ILE A 120 -14.56 9.04 -7.49
C ILE A 120 -14.10 10.41 -6.96
N THR A 121 -13.64 10.43 -5.71
CA THR A 121 -13.12 11.63 -5.03
C THR A 121 -11.62 11.60 -4.80
N SER A 122 -11.01 10.41 -4.72
CA SER A 122 -9.56 10.27 -4.63
C SER A 122 -9.07 9.00 -5.31
N TRP A 123 -7.84 9.05 -5.81
CA TRP A 123 -7.24 8.00 -6.62
C TRP A 123 -5.72 8.02 -6.42
N ASN A 124 -5.19 7.09 -5.62
CA ASN A 124 -3.76 7.06 -5.32
C ASN A 124 -2.94 6.49 -6.49
N ARG A 125 -1.60 6.64 -6.42
CA ARG A 125 -0.69 6.02 -7.39
C ARG A 125 -0.81 4.50 -7.52
N GLY A 126 -1.19 3.78 -6.47
CA GLY A 126 -1.48 2.33 -6.56
C GLY A 126 -2.63 2.05 -7.52
N ALA A 127 -3.70 2.85 -7.46
CA ALA A 127 -4.84 2.76 -8.37
C ALA A 127 -4.48 3.13 -9.81
N GLU A 128 -3.60 4.13 -10.01
CA GLU A 128 -3.09 4.46 -11.34
C GLU A 128 -2.33 3.29 -11.96
N ARG A 129 -1.45 2.62 -11.20
CA ARG A 129 -0.69 1.44 -11.66
C ARG A 129 -1.61 0.24 -11.94
N LEU A 130 -2.59 0.02 -11.06
CA LEU A 130 -3.48 -1.14 -11.15
C LEU A 130 -4.48 -1.01 -12.31
N TYR A 131 -5.07 0.15 -12.52
CA TYR A 131 -6.14 0.32 -13.52
C TYR A 131 -5.71 1.07 -14.78
N GLY A 132 -4.55 1.74 -14.78
CA GLY A 132 -4.01 2.45 -15.95
C GLY A 132 -4.64 3.81 -16.23
N TYR A 133 -5.42 4.34 -15.29
CA TYR A 133 -6.00 5.69 -15.36
C TYR A 133 -5.24 6.65 -14.45
N ALA A 134 -4.91 7.84 -14.94
CA ALA A 134 -4.38 8.89 -14.09
C ALA A 134 -5.50 9.51 -13.23
N ALA A 135 -5.19 9.92 -12.00
CA ALA A 135 -6.15 10.50 -11.07
C ALA A 135 -6.95 11.67 -11.69
N ARG A 136 -6.27 12.55 -12.44
CA ARG A 136 -6.89 13.69 -13.14
C ARG A 136 -7.91 13.31 -14.22
N GLU A 137 -7.87 12.08 -14.73
CA GLU A 137 -8.78 11.60 -15.77
C GLU A 137 -10.09 11.05 -15.17
N VAL A 138 -10.05 10.56 -13.92
CA VAL A 138 -11.15 9.78 -13.32
C VAL A 138 -11.75 10.41 -12.07
N ILE A 139 -11.07 11.35 -11.41
CA ILE A 139 -11.70 12.11 -10.32
C ILE A 139 -12.91 12.86 -10.88
N GLY A 140 -14.04 12.74 -10.19
CA GLY A 140 -15.35 13.26 -10.63
C GLY A 140 -16.15 12.32 -11.54
N TRP A 141 -15.58 11.17 -11.93
CA TRP A 141 -16.29 10.16 -12.73
C TRP A 141 -16.86 9.04 -11.87
N PRO A 142 -17.90 8.32 -12.33
CA PRO A 142 -18.43 7.16 -11.61
C PRO A 142 -17.44 6.00 -11.57
N ILE A 143 -17.31 5.34 -10.41
CA ILE A 143 -16.47 4.14 -10.25
C ILE A 143 -16.87 2.96 -11.16
N ALA A 144 -18.07 3.00 -11.74
CA ALA A 144 -18.54 2.02 -12.72
C ALA A 144 -17.60 1.87 -13.93
N LEU A 145 -16.75 2.87 -14.23
CA LEU A 145 -15.82 2.81 -15.37
C LEU A 145 -14.81 1.64 -15.29
N ILE A 146 -14.49 1.15 -14.08
CA ILE A 146 -13.60 -0.01 -13.87
C ILE A 146 -14.36 -1.31 -13.61
N ILE A 147 -15.69 -1.30 -13.70
CA ILE A 147 -16.54 -2.46 -13.42
C ILE A 147 -17.01 -3.05 -14.77
N PRO A 148 -16.81 -4.35 -15.01
CA PRO A 148 -17.39 -5.01 -16.18
C PRO A 148 -18.92 -4.87 -16.18
N ARG A 149 -19.54 -4.66 -17.34
CA ARG A 149 -21.00 -4.44 -17.46
C ARG A 149 -21.83 -5.56 -16.83
N GLU A 150 -21.37 -6.80 -16.91
CA GLU A 150 -22.04 -7.94 -16.28
C GLU A 150 -22.09 -7.86 -14.74
N LEU A 151 -21.22 -7.05 -14.13
CA LEU A 151 -21.09 -6.84 -12.69
C LEU A 151 -21.64 -5.47 -12.23
N ASP A 152 -22.30 -4.69 -13.10
CA ASP A 152 -22.87 -3.39 -12.73
C ASP A 152 -23.85 -3.48 -11.55
N HIS A 153 -24.54 -4.63 -11.42
CA HIS A 153 -25.44 -4.92 -10.31
C HIS A 153 -24.75 -5.02 -8.93
N GLU A 154 -23.42 -5.17 -8.87
CA GLU A 154 -22.67 -5.19 -7.60
C GLU A 154 -22.71 -3.83 -6.91
N LEU A 155 -22.73 -2.73 -7.66
CA LEU A 155 -22.63 -1.38 -7.09
C LEU A 155 -23.79 -1.03 -6.14
N PRO A 156 -25.06 -1.18 -6.54
CA PRO A 156 -26.19 -0.92 -5.64
C PRO A 156 -26.11 -1.74 -4.35
N THR A 157 -25.73 -3.02 -4.44
CA THR A 157 -25.59 -3.88 -3.26
C THR A 157 -24.46 -3.41 -2.34
N ILE A 158 -23.34 -2.95 -2.90
CA ILE A 158 -22.23 -2.40 -2.12
C ILE A 158 -22.66 -1.11 -1.42
N LEU A 159 -23.35 -0.22 -2.12
CA LEU A 159 -23.82 1.06 -1.59
C LEU A 159 -24.85 0.88 -0.47
N ASP A 160 -25.84 0.00 -0.63
CA ASP A 160 -26.85 -0.29 0.39
C ASP A 160 -26.22 -0.79 1.71
N ARG A 161 -25.22 -1.68 1.62
CA ARG A 161 -24.47 -2.15 2.78
C ARG A 161 -23.67 -1.02 3.43
N LEU A 162 -23.04 -0.17 2.63
CA LEU A 162 -22.29 0.98 3.13
C LEU A 162 -23.19 1.99 3.83
N GLU A 163 -24.41 2.24 3.36
CA GLU A 163 -25.38 3.12 4.02
C GLU A 163 -25.79 2.60 5.40
N ARG A 164 -25.80 1.28 5.60
CA ARG A 164 -25.98 0.65 6.91
C ARG A 164 -24.71 0.70 7.79
N GLY A 165 -23.63 1.30 7.30
CA GLY A 165 -22.34 1.37 7.98
C GLY A 165 -21.56 0.06 7.97
N GLU A 166 -21.96 -0.91 7.15
CA GLU A 166 -21.26 -2.18 7.02
C GLU A 166 -19.99 -2.04 6.18
N ARG A 167 -18.97 -2.80 6.57
CA ARG A 167 -17.75 -2.98 5.80
C ARG A 167 -17.84 -4.25 4.97
N ILE A 168 -17.30 -4.19 3.76
CA ILE A 168 -17.12 -5.36 2.89
C ILE A 168 -15.65 -5.72 2.93
N ASP A 169 -15.34 -6.95 3.36
CA ASP A 169 -13.97 -7.43 3.50
C ASP A 169 -13.62 -8.47 2.43
N ASN A 170 -12.42 -8.31 1.85
CA ASN A 170 -11.73 -9.28 1.00
C ASN A 170 -12.60 -9.96 -0.08
N ARG A 171 -13.54 -9.24 -0.70
CA ARG A 171 -14.36 -9.78 -1.78
C ARG A 171 -13.51 -9.92 -3.03
N GLU A 172 -13.33 -11.14 -3.53
CA GLU A 172 -12.68 -11.37 -4.83
C GLU A 172 -13.68 -11.09 -5.96
N THR A 173 -13.26 -10.29 -6.93
CA THR A 173 -14.09 -9.85 -8.07
C THR A 173 -13.20 -9.47 -9.26
N VAL A 174 -13.82 -9.19 -10.40
CA VAL A 174 -13.13 -8.78 -11.62
C VAL A 174 -13.33 -7.29 -11.86
N ARG A 175 -12.25 -6.61 -12.25
CA ARG A 175 -12.28 -5.21 -12.67
C ARG A 175 -11.63 -5.04 -14.04
N MET A 176 -11.87 -3.91 -14.68
CA MET A 176 -11.33 -3.56 -15.98
C MET A 176 -10.30 -2.44 -15.86
N ARG A 177 -9.18 -2.63 -16.56
CA ARG A 177 -8.18 -1.60 -16.81
C ARG A 177 -8.61 -0.69 -17.97
N ARG A 178 -7.92 0.44 -18.15
CA ARG A 178 -8.10 1.37 -19.27
C ARG A 178 -7.97 0.72 -20.65
N ASP A 179 -7.08 -0.24 -20.79
CA ASP A 179 -6.85 -1.00 -22.04
C ASP A 179 -7.94 -2.07 -22.30
N GLY A 180 -8.93 -2.20 -21.42
CA GLY A 180 -9.99 -3.20 -21.50
C GLY A 180 -9.61 -4.57 -20.92
N ARG A 181 -8.37 -4.76 -20.45
CA ARG A 181 -7.96 -6.02 -19.82
C ARG A 181 -8.69 -6.23 -18.49
N ARG A 182 -9.13 -7.46 -18.26
CA ARG A 182 -9.70 -7.90 -16.99
C ARG A 182 -8.60 -8.24 -16.00
N ILE A 183 -8.79 -7.81 -14.77
CA ILE A 183 -7.91 -8.13 -13.64
C ILE A 183 -8.74 -8.70 -12.50
N ASP A 184 -8.24 -9.79 -11.93
CA ASP A 184 -8.76 -10.35 -10.69
C ASP A 184 -8.25 -9.52 -9.51
N VAL A 185 -9.16 -8.99 -8.72
CA VAL A 185 -8.83 -8.16 -7.56
C VAL A 185 -9.56 -8.64 -6.31
N SER A 186 -8.89 -8.53 -5.17
CA SER A 186 -9.56 -8.60 -3.87
C SER A 186 -9.85 -7.18 -3.40
N ILE A 187 -11.12 -6.88 -3.16
CA ILE A 187 -11.57 -5.56 -2.72
C ILE A 187 -12.06 -5.56 -1.28
N THR A 188 -11.68 -4.51 -0.56
CA THR A 188 -12.26 -4.14 0.73
C THR A 188 -12.89 -2.76 0.59
N VAL A 189 -14.11 -2.60 1.08
CA VAL A 189 -14.85 -1.32 0.99
C VAL A 189 -15.34 -0.93 2.37
N SER A 190 -14.91 0.24 2.85
CA SER A 190 -15.23 0.76 4.18
C SER A 190 -15.95 2.11 4.06
N PRO A 191 -17.00 2.37 4.86
CA PRO A 191 -17.64 3.67 4.90
C PRO A 191 -16.70 4.70 5.52
N THR A 192 -16.68 5.91 4.96
CA THR A 192 -15.98 7.07 5.54
C THR A 192 -17.00 7.97 6.22
N ARG A 193 -16.67 8.46 7.42
CA ARG A 193 -17.60 9.29 8.21
C ARG A 193 -17.24 10.77 8.15
N ASP A 194 -18.26 11.61 8.22
CA ASP A 194 -18.11 13.04 8.46
C ASP A 194 -17.78 13.33 9.94
N PRO A 195 -17.43 14.58 10.31
CA PRO A 195 -17.17 14.96 11.70
C PRO A 195 -18.36 14.78 12.65
N TYR A 196 -19.58 14.65 12.15
CA TYR A 196 -20.81 14.44 12.92
C TYR A 196 -21.14 12.95 13.10
N GLY A 197 -20.32 12.05 12.54
CA GLY A 197 -20.50 10.60 12.62
C GLY A 197 -21.38 10.00 11.53
N GLY A 198 -21.95 10.84 10.65
CA GLY A 198 -22.72 10.42 9.47
C GLY A 198 -21.82 9.80 8.40
N ILE A 199 -22.39 9.01 7.50
CA ILE A 199 -21.63 8.39 6.40
C ILE A 199 -21.49 9.42 5.28
N ALA A 200 -20.26 9.82 4.97
CA ALA A 200 -19.93 10.83 3.96
C ALA A 200 -19.60 10.21 2.58
N GLY A 201 -19.27 8.92 2.56
CA GLY A 201 -18.80 8.24 1.36
C GLY A 201 -18.18 6.89 1.70
N ALA A 202 -17.27 6.42 0.85
CA ALA A 202 -16.57 5.17 1.08
C ALA A 202 -15.14 5.19 0.54
N ALA A 203 -14.25 4.47 1.23
CA ALA A 203 -12.92 4.14 0.78
C ALA A 203 -12.89 2.68 0.30
N SER A 204 -12.28 2.43 -0.85
CA SER A 204 -12.05 1.11 -1.41
C SER A 204 -10.55 0.84 -1.47
N ILE A 205 -10.14 -0.34 -1.02
CA ILE A 205 -8.79 -0.87 -1.21
C ILE A 205 -8.92 -2.04 -2.17
N ALA A 206 -8.14 -2.05 -3.25
CA ALA A 206 -8.11 -3.13 -4.22
C ALA A 206 -6.68 -3.65 -4.38
N ARG A 207 -6.54 -4.97 -4.32
CA ARG A 207 -5.26 -5.67 -4.49
C ARG A 207 -5.36 -6.63 -5.67
N ASP A 208 -4.37 -6.60 -6.56
CA ASP A 208 -4.24 -7.57 -7.64
C ASP A 208 -3.98 -8.98 -7.06
N ILE A 209 -4.79 -9.95 -7.46
CA ILE A 209 -4.65 -11.34 -7.03
C ILE A 209 -4.39 -12.28 -8.21
N GLY A 210 -4.18 -11.76 -9.43
CA GLY A 210 -3.97 -12.57 -10.63
C GLY A 210 -2.79 -13.53 -10.50
N HIS A 211 -1.62 -13.01 -10.14
CA HIS A 211 -0.42 -13.84 -9.94
C HIS A 211 -0.62 -14.89 -8.83
N ARG A 212 -1.27 -14.51 -7.72
CA ARG A 212 -1.55 -15.45 -6.62
C ARG A 212 -2.44 -16.60 -7.10
N ARG A 213 -3.46 -16.29 -7.90
CA ARG A 213 -4.39 -17.27 -8.45
C ARG A 213 -3.73 -18.21 -9.45
N GLU A 214 -2.90 -17.68 -10.34
CA GLU A 214 -2.11 -18.48 -11.30
C GLU A 214 -1.19 -19.47 -10.58
N VAL A 215 -0.46 -19.01 -9.56
CA VAL A 215 0.40 -19.88 -8.75
C VAL A 215 -0.41 -20.95 -8.02
N GLU A 216 -1.58 -20.60 -7.48
CA GLU A 216 -2.43 -21.56 -6.76
C GLU A 216 -3.03 -22.61 -7.69
N ILE A 217 -3.48 -22.22 -8.90
CA ILE A 217 -3.98 -23.14 -9.91
C ILE A 217 -2.86 -24.09 -10.38
N ALA A 218 -1.70 -23.55 -10.74
CA ALA A 218 -0.55 -24.36 -11.17
C ALA A 218 -0.10 -25.35 -10.08
N ARG A 219 -0.19 -24.93 -8.79
CA ARG A 219 0.10 -25.82 -7.66
C ARG A 219 -0.93 -26.92 -7.52
N ARG A 220 -2.24 -26.61 -7.61
CA ARG A 220 -3.30 -27.61 -7.54
C ARG A 220 -3.20 -28.63 -8.68
N GLU A 221 -2.93 -28.18 -9.90
CA GLU A 221 -2.70 -29.07 -11.03
C GLU A 221 -1.53 -30.01 -10.76
N ARG A 222 -0.40 -29.50 -10.27
CA ARG A 222 0.76 -30.31 -9.87
C ARG A 222 0.42 -31.33 -8.78
N ASP A 223 -0.35 -30.95 -7.77
CA ASP A 223 -0.72 -31.84 -6.67
C ASP A 223 -1.66 -32.97 -7.16
N VAL A 224 -2.60 -32.65 -8.05
CA VAL A 224 -3.47 -33.66 -8.71
C VAL A 224 -2.63 -34.61 -9.56
N LEU A 225 -1.72 -34.09 -10.39
CA LEU A 225 -0.81 -34.89 -11.21
C LEU A 225 0.05 -35.83 -10.35
N ARG A 226 0.60 -35.33 -9.23
CA ARG A 226 1.41 -36.13 -8.30
C ARG A 226 0.59 -37.24 -7.65
N SER A 227 -0.66 -36.96 -7.26
CA SER A 227 -1.57 -37.95 -6.69
C SER A 227 -1.90 -39.07 -7.68
N VAL A 228 -2.26 -38.72 -8.92
CA VAL A 228 -2.55 -39.69 -9.99
C VAL A 228 -1.33 -40.55 -10.34
N ALA A 229 -0.15 -39.93 -10.42
CA ALA A 229 1.09 -40.65 -10.70
C ALA A 229 1.49 -41.61 -9.56
N GLY A 230 1.31 -41.21 -8.30
CA GLY A 230 1.53 -42.06 -7.13
C GLY A 230 0.61 -43.29 -7.12
N LEU A 231 -0.68 -43.10 -7.39
CA LEU A 231 -1.66 -44.20 -7.50
C LEU A 231 -1.32 -45.15 -8.66
N THR A 232 -0.93 -44.61 -9.81
CA THR A 232 -0.54 -45.42 -10.98
C THR A 232 0.67 -46.31 -10.68
N ALA A 233 1.68 -45.77 -9.99
CA ALA A 233 2.86 -46.54 -9.63
C ALA A 233 2.53 -47.69 -8.66
N ALA A 234 1.65 -47.44 -7.67
CA ALA A 234 1.18 -48.46 -6.74
C ALA A 234 0.37 -49.57 -7.44
N VAL A 235 -0.63 -49.18 -8.25
CA VAL A 235 -1.47 -50.10 -9.02
C VAL A 235 -0.66 -50.95 -9.99
N GLY A 236 0.35 -50.36 -10.67
CA GLY A 236 1.23 -51.10 -11.56
C GLY A 236 2.02 -52.21 -10.85
N HIS A 237 2.50 -51.95 -9.63
CA HIS A 237 3.16 -52.97 -8.82
C HIS A 237 2.19 -54.08 -8.38
N GLU A 238 0.98 -53.71 -7.97
CA GLU A 238 -0.04 -54.69 -7.54
C GLU A 238 -0.56 -55.57 -8.67
N ILE A 239 -0.63 -55.07 -9.91
CA ILE A 239 -1.04 -55.86 -11.09
C ILE A 239 0.11 -56.73 -11.62
N ASN A 240 1.35 -56.25 -11.59
CA ASN A 240 2.50 -57.02 -12.05
C ASN A 240 2.70 -58.33 -11.24
N ASN A 241 2.40 -58.30 -9.94
CA ASN A 241 2.54 -59.46 -9.06
C ASN A 241 1.68 -60.69 -9.49
N PRO A 242 0.35 -60.59 -9.61
CA PRO A 242 -0.48 -61.71 -10.07
C PRO A 242 -0.22 -62.07 -11.54
N LEU A 243 0.11 -61.10 -12.42
CA LEU A 243 0.48 -61.40 -13.81
C LEU A 243 1.73 -62.27 -13.90
N ALA A 244 2.74 -62.01 -13.07
CA ALA A 244 3.94 -62.86 -13.00
C ALA A 244 3.60 -64.30 -12.58
N VAL A 245 2.65 -64.46 -11.65
CA VAL A 245 2.17 -65.79 -11.21
C VAL A 245 1.42 -66.49 -12.34
N VAL A 246 0.46 -65.82 -12.99
CA VAL A 246 -0.33 -66.38 -14.11
C VAL A 246 0.60 -66.78 -15.26
N MET A 247 1.57 -65.94 -15.60
CA MET A 247 2.56 -66.21 -16.64
C MET A 247 3.42 -67.43 -16.29
N GLY A 248 3.91 -67.54 -15.05
CA GLY A 248 4.68 -68.69 -14.60
C GLY A 248 3.89 -70.00 -14.68
N GLN A 249 2.63 -70.01 -14.24
CA GLN A 249 1.75 -71.19 -14.32
C GLN A 249 1.42 -71.57 -15.76
N ALA A 250 1.09 -70.60 -16.60
CA ALA A 250 0.83 -70.83 -18.02
C ALA A 250 2.06 -71.38 -18.75
N GLN A 251 3.27 -70.89 -18.46
CA GLN A 251 4.51 -71.46 -19.01
C GLN A 251 4.77 -72.91 -18.59
N LEU A 252 4.42 -73.28 -17.35
CA LEU A 252 4.54 -74.66 -16.87
C LEU A 252 3.53 -75.58 -17.57
N LEU A 253 2.27 -75.14 -17.70
CA LEU A 253 1.23 -75.85 -18.44
C LEU A 253 1.61 -76.04 -19.91
N ALA A 254 2.13 -75.00 -20.58
CA ALA A 254 2.58 -75.08 -21.97
C ALA A 254 3.63 -76.18 -22.21
N ARG A 255 4.42 -76.56 -21.19
CA ARG A 255 5.41 -77.65 -21.29
C ARG A 255 4.79 -79.04 -21.17
N GLN A 256 3.60 -79.15 -20.61
CA GLN A 256 2.91 -80.42 -20.32
C GLN A 256 1.85 -80.79 -21.38
N VAL A 257 1.37 -79.82 -22.16
CA VAL A 257 0.37 -80.03 -23.23
C VAL A 257 0.99 -79.86 -24.63
N GLY A 258 0.41 -80.55 -25.61
CA GLY A 258 0.79 -80.48 -27.03
C GLY A 258 -0.41 -80.19 -27.93
N GLY A 259 -0.19 -79.91 -29.20
CA GLY A 259 -1.28 -79.68 -30.16
C GLY A 259 -2.00 -78.34 -29.95
N ASN A 260 -3.33 -78.35 -30.02
CA ASN A 260 -4.15 -77.13 -29.96
C ASN A 260 -4.18 -76.48 -28.57
N GLU A 261 -4.07 -77.26 -27.47
CA GLU A 261 -4.00 -76.72 -26.12
C GLU A 261 -2.77 -75.85 -25.90
N ARG A 262 -1.62 -76.26 -26.44
CA ARG A 262 -0.37 -75.46 -26.34
C ARG A 262 -0.49 -74.13 -27.06
N ARG A 263 -1.09 -74.12 -28.26
CA ARG A 263 -1.32 -72.88 -29.02
C ARG A 263 -2.20 -71.88 -28.27
N ARG A 264 -3.25 -72.36 -27.57
CA ARG A 264 -4.10 -71.50 -26.73
C ARG A 264 -3.35 -70.93 -25.51
N ILE A 265 -2.43 -71.69 -24.92
CA ILE A 265 -1.64 -71.22 -23.78
C ILE A 265 -0.61 -70.16 -24.24
N ASP A 266 0.04 -70.38 -25.38
CA ASP A 266 0.97 -69.39 -25.96
C ASP A 266 0.24 -68.07 -26.30
N GLU A 267 -1.00 -68.15 -26.83
CA GLU A 267 -1.85 -66.96 -27.04
C GLU A 267 -2.18 -66.21 -25.73
N MET A 268 -2.43 -66.94 -24.63
CA MET A 268 -2.65 -66.33 -23.31
C MET A 268 -1.39 -65.69 -22.74
N LEU A 269 -0.22 -66.32 -22.93
CA LEU A 269 1.07 -65.77 -22.51
C LEU A 269 1.38 -64.47 -23.27
N ASP A 270 1.15 -64.44 -24.58
CA ASP A 270 1.30 -63.23 -25.40
C ASP A 270 0.34 -62.11 -25.00
N ALA A 271 -0.86 -62.45 -24.51
CA ALA A 271 -1.80 -61.46 -23.99
C ALA A 271 -1.33 -60.88 -22.65
N VAL A 272 -0.79 -61.71 -21.75
CA VAL A 272 -0.25 -61.28 -20.46
C VAL A 272 1.00 -60.41 -20.63
N GLU A 273 1.92 -60.78 -21.52
CA GLU A 273 3.11 -59.97 -21.83
C GLU A 273 2.72 -58.59 -22.39
N ARG A 274 1.72 -58.54 -23.28
CA ARG A 274 1.17 -57.28 -23.80
C ARG A 274 0.59 -56.39 -22.70
N ILE A 275 -0.15 -56.95 -21.74
CA ILE A 275 -0.68 -56.19 -20.60
C ILE A 275 0.48 -55.62 -19.76
N ARG A 276 1.53 -56.41 -19.54
CA ARG A 276 2.72 -56.00 -18.78
C ARG A 276 3.49 -54.88 -19.47
N GLU A 277 3.66 -54.95 -20.79
CA GLU A 277 4.28 -53.87 -21.58
C GLU A 277 3.48 -52.57 -21.53
N ILE A 278 2.15 -52.64 -21.58
CA ILE A 278 1.27 -51.47 -21.46
C ILE A 278 1.43 -50.81 -20.09
N LEU A 279 1.45 -51.61 -19.02
CA LEU A 279 1.64 -51.13 -17.64
C LEU A 279 3.01 -50.47 -17.45
N GLU A 280 4.08 -51.05 -17.98
CA GLU A 280 5.42 -50.45 -17.90
C GLU A 280 5.51 -49.17 -18.72
N ARG A 281 4.91 -49.10 -19.92
CA ARG A 281 4.79 -47.84 -20.68
C ARG A 281 4.04 -46.77 -19.90
N MET A 282 2.92 -47.12 -19.28
CA MET A 282 2.12 -46.20 -18.48
C MET A 282 2.92 -45.64 -17.28
N LYS A 283 3.69 -46.50 -16.60
CA LYS A 283 4.61 -46.09 -15.52
C LYS A 283 5.72 -45.16 -16.02
N HIS A 284 6.30 -45.44 -17.18
CA HIS A 284 7.35 -44.62 -17.78
C HIS A 284 6.84 -43.24 -18.19
N ILE A 285 5.66 -43.17 -18.82
CA ILE A 285 5.00 -41.91 -19.19
C ILE A 285 4.77 -41.04 -17.95
N ASN A 286 4.25 -41.62 -16.87
CA ASN A 286 4.05 -40.88 -15.62
C ASN A 286 5.36 -40.41 -14.98
N LYS A 287 6.45 -41.19 -15.08
CA LYS A 287 7.77 -40.77 -14.59
C LYS A 287 8.35 -39.61 -15.40
N ILE A 288 8.17 -39.60 -16.73
CA ILE A 288 8.60 -38.51 -17.60
C ILE A 288 7.81 -37.24 -17.29
N VAL A 289 6.49 -37.32 -17.17
CA VAL A 289 5.63 -36.17 -16.84
C VAL A 289 5.98 -35.56 -15.47
N LEU A 290 6.36 -36.39 -14.49
CA LEU A 290 6.82 -35.93 -13.18
C LEU A 290 8.20 -35.26 -13.20
N LEU A 291 9.10 -35.69 -14.08
CA LEU A 291 10.46 -35.13 -14.21
C LEU A 291 10.46 -33.85 -15.06
N ASP A 292 9.67 -33.79 -16.14
CA ASP A 292 9.56 -32.62 -17.02
C ASP A 292 8.81 -31.46 -16.32
N GLY A 293 7.83 -31.77 -15.47
CA GLY A 293 7.17 -30.78 -14.61
C GLY A 293 8.04 -30.18 -13.49
N SER A 294 9.32 -30.58 -13.39
CA SER A 294 10.27 -30.15 -12.35
C SER A 294 11.36 -29.20 -12.83
N GLU A 295 11.34 -28.74 -14.09
CA GLU A 295 12.20 -27.63 -14.48
C GLU A 295 11.84 -26.37 -13.65
N PRO A 296 12.81 -25.77 -12.94
CA PRO A 296 12.61 -24.47 -12.35
C PRO A 296 12.47 -23.47 -13.50
N MET A 297 11.38 -22.70 -13.50
CA MET A 297 11.30 -21.44 -14.24
C MET A 297 12.64 -20.70 -14.11
N PRO A 298 13.27 -20.24 -15.21
CA PRO A 298 14.51 -19.49 -15.11
C PRO A 298 14.25 -18.30 -14.19
N ALA A 299 15.06 -18.19 -13.14
CA ALA A 299 14.99 -17.09 -12.18
C ALA A 299 14.99 -15.78 -12.96
N VAL A 300 13.85 -15.08 -12.97
CA VAL A 300 13.73 -13.74 -13.48
C VAL A 300 14.67 -12.88 -12.66
N LEU A 301 15.71 -12.37 -13.33
CA LEU A 301 16.77 -11.51 -12.83
C LEU A 301 16.31 -10.60 -11.68
N ASP A 302 16.74 -10.93 -10.47
CA ASP A 302 16.72 -10.01 -9.34
C ASP A 302 17.80 -8.95 -9.58
N ARG A 303 17.39 -7.80 -10.11
CA ARG A 303 18.25 -6.61 -10.22
C ARG A 303 18.29 -5.88 -8.87
N THR A 304 18.86 -6.49 -7.84
CA THR A 304 19.17 -5.76 -6.61
C THR A 304 20.53 -6.09 -6.00
N GLU A 305 21.58 -6.39 -6.78
CA GLU A 305 22.95 -6.29 -6.27
C GLU A 305 23.91 -5.75 -7.34
N SER A 306 23.97 -4.43 -7.47
CA SER A 306 25.14 -3.75 -8.05
C SER A 306 25.39 -2.48 -7.25
N GLY A 307 26.16 -2.63 -6.17
CA GLY A 307 26.49 -1.51 -5.29
C GLY A 307 27.42 -1.86 -4.14
N ALA A 308 28.50 -2.61 -4.37
CA ALA A 308 29.62 -2.67 -3.44
C ALA A 308 30.96 -2.62 -4.20
N PRO A 309 31.88 -1.71 -3.86
CA PRO A 309 33.15 -1.55 -4.57
C PRO A 309 34.16 -2.65 -4.17
N PRO A 310 35.13 -2.99 -5.04
CA PRO A 310 36.07 -4.05 -4.78
C PRO A 310 37.06 -3.65 -3.68
N ALA A 311 37.24 -4.54 -2.70
CA ALA A 311 38.33 -4.48 -1.75
C ALA A 311 39.67 -4.66 -2.48
N LEU A 312 40.55 -3.67 -2.34
CA LEU A 312 41.94 -3.76 -2.75
C LEU A 312 42.68 -4.69 -1.79
N GLY A 313 43.15 -5.82 -2.32
CA GLY A 313 44.10 -6.71 -1.65
C GLY A 313 45.50 -6.13 -1.66
N GLU A 314 46.19 -6.30 -0.52
CA GLU A 314 47.61 -6.05 -0.31
C GLU A 314 48.50 -6.72 -1.35
N ARG A 315 49.50 -5.97 -1.84
CA ARG A 315 50.84 -6.49 -2.11
C ARG A 315 51.90 -5.41 -1.84
N ALA A 316 52.91 -5.82 -1.08
CA ALA A 316 54.20 -5.19 -0.70
C ALA A 316 54.17 -4.23 0.49
#